data_AF-A0A951CH85-F1
#
_entry.id   AF-A0A951CH85-F1
#
_cell.length_a   1.000
_cell.length_b   1.000
_cell.length_c   1.000
_cell.angle_alpha   90.00
_cell.angle_beta   90.00
_cell.angle_gamma   90.00
#
_symmetry.space_group_name_H-M   'P 1'
#
loop_
_entity.id
_entity.type
_entity.pdbx_description
1 polymer ?
#
loop_
_entity_poly.entity_id
_entity_poly.type
_entity_poly.pdbx_seq_one_letter_code
_entity_poly.pdbx_strand_id
1 'polypeptide(L)' 'METGPSMMLANEPDIKDAFNEVLECALKLLGNKEAAMRWLGTPVRALNYATPISLLGTPEGKDAVLGVLDRAEYGVF' A
#
# COMPACT_ATOMS: atom_id res chain seq x y z
N MET A 1 -42.21 -11.11 -0.79
CA MET A 1 -41.48 -10.16 -1.63
C MET A 1 -40.01 -10.30 -1.27
N GLU A 2 -39.39 -11.29 -1.88
CA GLU A 2 -37.95 -11.43 -1.93
C GLU A 2 -37.31 -10.21 -2.62
N THR A 3 -36.39 -9.54 -1.93
CA THR A 3 -35.38 -8.71 -2.59
C THR A 3 -34.03 -9.15 -2.05
N GLY A 4 -33.46 -10.18 -2.64
CA GLY A 4 -31.99 -10.31 -2.72
C GLY A 4 -31.55 -9.92 -4.14
N PRO A 5 -30.23 -9.89 -4.42
CA PRO A 5 -29.17 -9.17 -3.73
C PRO A 5 -28.55 -8.15 -4.72
N SER A 6 -28.66 -6.85 -4.47
CA SER A 6 -28.16 -5.83 -5.40
C SER A 6 -26.79 -5.29 -4.99
N MET A 7 -25.74 -5.91 -5.54
CA MET A 7 -24.66 -5.21 -6.23
C MET A 7 -23.60 -4.39 -5.45
N MET A 8 -23.34 -4.65 -4.16
CA MET A 8 -22.30 -3.92 -3.40
C MET A 8 -20.99 -4.71 -3.16
N LEU A 9 -20.59 -5.56 -4.12
CA LEU A 9 -19.28 -6.24 -4.12
C LEU A 9 -18.37 -5.62 -5.20
N ALA A 10 -18.25 -4.30 -5.23
CA ALA A 10 -17.05 -3.72 -5.80
C ALA A 10 -15.95 -3.94 -4.74
N ASN A 11 -14.93 -4.71 -5.10
CA ASN A 11 -13.81 -5.11 -4.24
C ASN A 11 -13.10 -3.89 -3.61
N GLU A 12 -13.58 -3.40 -2.47
CA GLU A 12 -12.77 -2.54 -1.61
C GLU A 12 -11.69 -3.44 -1.00
N PRO A 13 -10.39 -3.22 -1.31
CA PRO A 13 -9.35 -4.03 -0.70
C PRO A 13 -9.41 -3.85 0.81
N ASP A 14 -9.50 -4.95 1.55
CA ASP A 14 -9.39 -4.91 3.01
C ASP A 14 -8.04 -4.28 3.37
N ILE A 15 -8.03 -3.36 4.33
CA ILE A 15 -6.81 -2.64 4.72
C ILE A 15 -5.68 -3.60 5.12
N LYS A 16 -5.99 -4.80 5.64
CA LYS A 16 -4.97 -5.80 5.95
C LYS A 16 -4.37 -6.42 4.70
N ASP A 17 -5.17 -6.62 3.65
CA ASP A 17 -4.69 -7.09 2.36
C ASP A 17 -3.74 -6.07 1.71
N ALA A 18 -4.16 -4.80 1.68
CA ALA A 18 -3.32 -3.69 1.22
C ALA A 18 -2.01 -3.57 2.03
N PHE A 19 -2.09 -3.73 3.35
CA PHE A 19 -0.91 -3.72 4.21
C PHE A 19 0.03 -4.89 3.93
N ASN A 20 -0.49 -6.11 3.80
CA ASN A 20 0.32 -7.29 3.55
C ASN A 20 1.05 -7.17 2.20
N GLU A 21 0.35 -6.77 1.14
CA GLU A 21 0.93 -6.62 -0.18
C GLU A 21 2.07 -5.59 -0.19
N VAL A 22 1.85 -4.41 0.41
CA VAL A 22 2.89 -3.38 0.50
C VAL A 22 4.05 -3.83 1.38
N LEU A 23 3.77 -4.53 2.48
CA LEU A 23 4.82 -5.08 3.35
C LEU A 23 5.68 -6.09 2.59
N GLU A 24 5.08 -6.97 1.78
CA GLU A 24 5.81 -7.94 0.96
C GLU A 24 6.72 -7.25 -0.08
N CYS A 25 6.24 -6.21 -0.76
CA CYS A 25 7.07 -5.42 -1.68
C CYS A 25 8.21 -4.70 -0.93
N ALA A 26 7.91 -4.05 0.19
CA ALA A 26 8.92 -3.38 1.01
C ALA A 26 9.97 -4.37 1.56
N LEU A 27 9.57 -5.59 1.93
CA LEU A 27 10.46 -6.66 2.34
C LEU A 27 11.42 -7.11 1.23
N LYS A 28 10.92 -7.26 0.00
CA LYS A 28 11.75 -7.64 -1.16
C LYS A 28 12.81 -6.59 -1.47
N LEU A 29 12.42 -5.31 -1.42
CA LEU A 29 13.30 -4.19 -1.72
C LEU A 29 14.31 -3.91 -0.60
N LEU A 30 13.87 -3.91 0.66
CA LEU A 30 14.69 -3.48 1.81
C LEU A 30 15.39 -4.65 2.51
N GLY A 31 15.02 -5.89 2.16
CA GLY A 31 15.69 -7.13 2.58
C GLY A 31 15.34 -7.64 3.99
N ASN A 32 14.68 -6.84 4.84
CA ASN A 32 14.29 -7.28 6.18
C ASN A 32 13.05 -6.55 6.72
N LYS A 33 12.38 -7.20 7.67
CA LYS A 33 11.11 -6.74 8.24
C LYS A 33 11.23 -5.44 9.02
N GLU A 34 12.32 -5.25 9.75
CA GLU A 34 12.52 -4.02 10.54
C GLU A 34 12.66 -2.80 9.63
N ALA A 35 13.43 -2.91 8.55
CA ALA A 35 13.57 -1.86 7.55
C ALA A 35 12.25 -1.59 6.82
N ALA A 36 11.51 -2.64 6.45
CA ALA A 36 10.19 -2.50 5.80
C ALA A 36 9.17 -1.79 6.72
N MET A 37 9.05 -2.22 7.97
CA MET A 37 8.17 -1.58 8.96
C MET A 37 8.58 -0.14 9.25
N ARG A 38 9.89 0.12 9.34
CA ARG A 38 10.41 1.47 9.52
C ARG A 38 10.05 2.36 8.32
N TRP A 39 10.23 1.86 7.10
CA TRP A 39 9.87 2.60 5.89
C TRP A 39 8.36 2.90 5.84
N LEU A 40 7.51 1.92 6.16
CA LEU A 40 6.05 2.08 6.22
C LEU A 40 5.58 3.18 7.19
N GLY A 41 6.34 3.41 8.27
CA GLY A 41 6.08 4.46 9.25
C GLY A 41 6.85 5.77 9.01
N THR A 42 7.70 5.83 7.99
CA THR A 42 8.53 7.02 7.70
C THR A 42 7.86 7.88 6.63
N PRO A 43 7.79 9.21 6.81
CA PRO A 43 7.35 10.14 5.77
C PRO A 43 8.18 10.00 4.49
N VAL A 44 7.52 9.78 3.35
CA VAL A 44 8.17 9.66 2.04
C VAL A 44 7.90 10.90 1.21
N ARG A 45 8.95 11.55 0.71
CA ARG A 45 8.84 12.79 -0.09
C ARG A 45 7.94 12.62 -1.32
N ALA A 46 8.07 11.50 -2.04
CA ALA A 46 7.27 11.19 -3.22
C ALA A 46 5.76 11.01 -2.90
N LEU A 47 5.42 10.71 -1.64
CA LEU A 47 4.06 10.60 -1.13
C LEU A 47 3.58 11.90 -0.47
N ASN A 48 4.11 13.05 -0.90
CA ASN A 48 3.82 14.36 -0.30
C ASN A 48 4.08 14.39 1.22
N TYR A 49 5.16 13.72 1.66
CA TYR A 49 5.53 13.57 3.08
C TYR A 49 4.50 12.80 3.94
N ALA A 50 3.57 12.07 3.33
CA ALA A 50 2.76 11.11 4.05
C ALA A 50 3.56 9.84 4.38
N THR A 51 3.12 9.12 5.41
CA THR A 51 3.63 7.77 5.68
C THR A 51 2.90 6.76 4.79
N PRO A 52 3.58 5.74 4.25
CA PRO A 52 2.95 4.72 3.43
C PRO A 52 1.71 4.08 4.08
N ILE A 53 1.80 3.74 5.37
CA ILE A 53 0.69 3.12 6.11
C ILE A 53 -0.56 4.00 6.19
N SER A 54 -0.39 5.33 6.26
CA SER A 54 -1.52 6.26 6.32
C SER A 54 -2.29 6.37 5.00
N LEU A 55 -1.68 5.98 3.88
CA LEU A 55 -2.28 6.06 2.55
C LEU A 55 -2.99 4.75 2.15
N LEU A 56 -2.78 3.64 2.87
CA LEU A 56 -3.42 2.36 2.54
C LEU A 56 -4.93 2.36 2.77
N GLY A 57 -5.47 3.40 3.40
CA GLY A 57 -6.90 3.64 3.61
C GLY A 57 -7.73 3.80 2.33
N THR A 58 -7.09 4.08 1.20
CA THR A 58 -7.74 4.30 -0.09
C THR A 58 -7.03 3.55 -1.22
N PRO A 59 -7.75 3.13 -2.28
CA PRO A 59 -7.12 2.46 -3.41
C PRO A 59 -6.08 3.34 -4.10
N GLU A 60 -6.34 4.63 -4.26
CA GLU A 60 -5.39 5.59 -4.83
C GLU A 60 -4.12 5.73 -3.98
N GLY A 61 -4.27 5.71 -2.65
CA GLY A 61 -3.13 5.77 -1.74
C GLY A 61 -2.29 4.49 -1.76
N LYS A 62 -2.93 3.32 -1.87
CA LYS A 62 -2.24 2.04 -2.11
C LYS A 62 -1.43 2.08 -3.41
N ASP A 63 -2.04 2.50 -4.52
CA ASP A 63 -1.38 2.57 -5.83
C ASP A 63 -0.16 3.52 -5.80
N ALA A 64 -0.30 4.68 -5.16
CA ALA A 64 0.81 5.61 -4.98
C ALA A 64 1.99 4.99 -4.20
N VAL A 65 1.70 4.26 -3.13
CA VAL A 65 2.72 3.58 -2.31
C VAL A 65 3.44 2.49 -3.11
N LEU A 66 2.69 1.67 -3.84
CA LEU A 66 3.26 0.63 -4.70
C LEU A 66 4.11 1.23 -5.82
N GLY A 67 3.66 2.32 -6.44
CA GLY A 67 4.42 3.02 -7.47
C GLY A 67 5.74 3.61 -6.95
N VAL A 68 5.83 3.97 -5.67
CA VAL A 68 7.11 4.36 -5.06
C VAL A 68 8.03 3.16 -4.87
N LEU A 69 7.52 2.02 -4.42
CA LEU A 69 8.31 0.81 -4.25
C LEU A 69 8.84 0.28 -5.59
N ASP A 70 8.00 0.26 -6.62
CA ASP A 70 8.37 -0.12 -7.99
C ASP A 70 9.54 0.74 -8.52
N ARG A 71 9.42 2.08 -8.44
CA ARG A 71 10.48 3.00 -8.86
C ARG A 71 11.78 2.79 -8.09
N ALA A 72 11.67 2.45 -6.81
CA ALA A 72 12.80 2.17 -5.95
C ALA A 72 13.52 0.86 -6.33
N GLU A 73 12.79 -0.15 -6.77
CA GLU A 73 13.34 -1.42 -7.29
C GLU A 73 14.16 -1.20 -8.57
N TYR A 74 13.74 -0.27 -9.44
CA TYR A 74 14.46 0.06 -10.67
C TYR A 74 15.51 1.17 -10.52
N GLY A 75 15.69 1.75 -9.32
CA GLY A 75 16.69 2.78 -9.05
C GLY A 75 16.36 4.16 -9.65
N VAL A 76 15.08 4.44 -9.94
CA VAL A 76 14.63 5.72 -10.50
C VAL A 76 14.14 6.62 -9.35
N PHE A 77 14.98 7.56 -8.92
CA PHE A 77 14.67 8.53 -7.87
C PHE A 77 14.99 9.96 -8.28
#